data_AF-A0A920T8F6-F1
#
_entry.id   AF-A0A920T8F6-F1
#
_cell.length_a   1.000
_cell.length_b   1.000
_cell.length_c   1.000
_cell.angle_alpha   90.00
_cell.angle_beta   90.00
_cell.angle_gamma   90.00
#
_symmetry.space_group_name_H-M   'P 1'
#
loop_
_entity.id
_entity.type
_entity.pdbx_description
1 polymer ?
#
loop_
_entity_poly.entity_id
_entity_poly.type
_entity_poly.pdbx_seq_one_letter_code
_entity_poly.pdbx_strand_id
1 'polypeptide(L)'
;MVAMLRRANRLRDRPEFYNTLSNTCTTNIVRHLNEVSDRRVPWWNPSVLFPGYSDRLAQALGLIDSPFSVETDRESFEIGEVVREAIDDPGFSRRIREG
;
A
#
# COMPACT_ATOMS: atom_id res chain seq x y z
N MET A 1 14.99 -0.47 -1.68
CA MET A 1 14.84 0.77 -0.89
C MET A 1 15.64 1.98 -1.41
N VAL A 2 16.92 1.84 -1.81
CA VAL A 2 17.75 2.99 -2.26
C VAL A 2 17.16 3.78 -3.43
N ALA A 3 16.49 3.11 -4.38
CA ALA A 3 15.87 3.78 -5.53
C ALA A 3 14.74 4.76 -5.12
N MET A 4 13.91 4.40 -4.14
CA MET A 4 12.84 5.27 -3.63
C MET A 4 13.40 6.51 -2.94
N LEU A 5 14.44 6.35 -2.11
CA LEU A 5 15.12 7.47 -1.44
C LEU A 5 15.79 8.41 -2.45
N ARG A 6 16.45 7.87 -3.48
CA ARG A 6 17.02 8.69 -4.56
C ARG A 6 15.95 9.50 -5.29
N ARG A 7 14.77 8.92 -5.55
CA ARG A 7 13.65 9.66 -6.17
C ARG A 7 13.13 10.76 -5.24
N ALA A 8 12.93 10.44 -3.95
CA ALA A 8 12.49 11.43 -2.97
C ALA A 8 13.45 12.63 -2.91
N ASN A 9 14.75 12.39 -2.91
CA ASN A 9 15.75 13.47 -2.94
C ASN A 9 15.69 14.28 -4.24
N ARG A 10 15.48 13.65 -5.40
CA ARG A 10 15.37 14.35 -6.69
C ARG A 10 14.15 15.27 -6.78
N LEU A 11 13.06 14.97 -6.08
CA LEU A 11 11.86 15.81 -6.08
C LEU A 11 12.12 17.23 -5.54
N ARG A 12 13.19 17.43 -4.76
CA ARG A 12 13.64 18.76 -4.31
C ARG A 12 14.04 19.66 -5.48
N ASP A 13 14.83 19.11 -6.41
CA ASP A 13 15.41 19.89 -7.51
C ASP A 13 14.59 19.77 -8.80
N ARG A 14 13.81 18.69 -8.94
CA ARG A 14 12.99 18.37 -10.11
C ARG A 14 11.62 17.87 -9.65
N PRO A 15 10.64 18.75 -9.43
CA PRO A 15 9.29 18.34 -9.08
C PRO A 15 8.69 17.47 -10.20
N GLU A 16 7.94 16.44 -9.81
CA GLU A 16 7.24 15.55 -10.74
C GLU A 16 5.73 15.74 -10.58
N PHE A 17 4.98 15.70 -11.68
CA PHE A 17 3.52 15.79 -11.61
C PHE A 17 2.94 14.49 -11.03
N TYR A 18 2.22 14.63 -9.91
CA TYR A 18 1.56 13.51 -9.23
C TYR A 18 0.13 13.34 -9.76
N ASN A 19 -0.19 12.16 -10.28
CA ASN A 19 -1.47 11.90 -10.94
C ASN A 19 -1.90 10.44 -10.82
N THR A 20 -3.21 10.21 -10.83
CA THR A 20 -3.83 8.91 -10.55
C THR A 20 -3.44 7.81 -11.54
N LEU A 21 -3.07 8.15 -12.77
CA LEU A 21 -2.84 7.18 -13.84
C LEU A 21 -1.39 6.66 -13.88
N SER A 22 -0.42 7.56 -13.74
CA SER A 22 1.00 7.24 -14.01
C SER A 22 1.95 7.56 -12.85
N ASN A 23 1.49 8.27 -11.82
CA ASN A 23 2.32 8.64 -10.68
C ASN A 23 1.50 8.73 -9.39
N THR A 24 1.28 7.56 -8.79
CA THR A 24 0.57 7.31 -7.53
C THR A 24 1.43 6.51 -6.56
N CYS A 25 1.03 6.42 -5.30
CA CYS A 25 1.67 5.51 -4.34
C CYS A 25 1.76 4.07 -4.88
N THR A 26 0.68 3.52 -5.44
CA THR A 26 0.63 2.14 -5.94
C THR A 26 1.54 1.90 -7.14
N THR A 27 1.47 2.75 -8.16
CA THR A 27 2.36 2.65 -9.35
C THR A 27 3.83 2.79 -8.96
N ASN A 28 4.14 3.65 -7.98
CA ASN A 28 5.49 3.82 -7.44
C ASN A 28 5.99 2.57 -6.71
N ILE A 29 5.15 1.95 -5.87
CA ILE A 29 5.47 0.71 -5.16
C ILE A 29 5.67 -0.44 -6.16
N VAL A 30 4.75 -0.63 -7.09
CA VAL A 30 4.81 -1.69 -8.12
C VAL A 30 6.08 -1.57 -8.98
N ARG A 31 6.43 -0.36 -9.40
CA ARG A 31 7.69 -0.12 -10.12
C ARG A 31 8.89 -0.58 -9.30
N HIS A 32 8.95 -0.24 -8.02
CA HIS A 32 10.07 -0.65 -7.19
C HIS A 32 10.06 -2.15 -6.90
N LEU A 33 8.89 -2.75 -6.69
CA LEU A 33 8.74 -4.21 -6.55
C LEU A 33 9.32 -4.91 -7.78
N ASN A 34 8.99 -4.46 -8.98
CA ASN A 34 9.49 -5.04 -10.23
C ASN A 34 11.01 -4.89 -10.43
N GLU A 35 11.67 -3.96 -9.74
CA GLU A 35 13.13 -3.79 -9.76
C GLU A 35 13.84 -4.78 -8.82
N VAL A 36 13.17 -5.23 -7.75
CA VAL A 36 13.82 -6.00 -6.65
C VAL A 36 13.28 -7.42 -6.48
N SER A 37 12.15 -7.74 -7.09
CA SER A 37 11.45 -9.03 -6.98
C SER A 37 11.46 -9.77 -8.31
N ASP A 38 11.63 -11.08 -8.25
CA ASP A 38 11.44 -11.98 -9.40
C ASP A 38 9.97 -12.05 -9.85
N ARG A 39 9.04 -11.74 -8.94
CA ARG A 39 7.60 -11.65 -9.22
C ARG A 39 7.28 -10.24 -9.74
N ARG A 40 7.00 -10.15 -11.05
CA ARG A 40 6.67 -8.88 -11.73
C ARG A 40 5.17 -8.67 -11.85
N VAL A 41 4.74 -7.43 -11.61
CA VAL A 41 3.37 -6.96 -11.84
C VAL A 41 3.36 -6.07 -13.08
N PRO A 42 2.61 -6.43 -14.14
CA PRO A 42 2.50 -5.59 -15.32
C PRO A 42 1.81 -4.26 -15.02
N TRP A 43 2.21 -3.20 -15.70
CA TRP A 43 1.63 -1.87 -15.50
C TRP A 43 0.14 -1.78 -15.87
N TRP A 44 -0.34 -2.67 -16.74
CA TRP A 44 -1.75 -2.79 -17.14
C TRP A 44 -2.61 -3.62 -16.18
N ASN A 45 -2.05 -4.18 -15.11
CA ASN A 45 -2.85 -4.89 -14.12
C ASN A 45 -3.83 -3.90 -13.45
N PRO A 46 -5.15 -4.17 -13.43
CA PRO A 46 -6.13 -3.24 -12.85
C PRO A 46 -5.82 -2.82 -11.41
N SER A 47 -5.20 -3.69 -10.62
CA SER A 47 -4.82 -3.43 -9.22
C SER A 47 -3.73 -2.35 -9.09
N VAL A 48 -3.01 -2.04 -10.17
CA VAL A 48 -2.03 -0.94 -10.23
C VAL A 48 -2.73 0.42 -10.32
N LEU A 49 -3.84 0.47 -11.08
CA LEU A 49 -4.65 1.69 -11.25
C LEU A 49 -5.68 1.86 -10.13
N PHE A 50 -6.19 0.76 -9.59
CA PHE A 50 -7.22 0.72 -8.55
C PHE A 50 -6.63 0.12 -7.26
N PRO A 51 -6.11 0.97 -6.34
CA PRO A 51 -5.40 0.51 -5.14
C PRO A 51 -6.25 -0.35 -4.21
N GLY A 52 -7.58 -0.29 -4.31
CA GLY A 52 -8.51 -1.11 -3.53
C GLY A 52 -8.44 -2.62 -3.82
N TYR A 53 -7.67 -3.05 -4.83
CA TYR A 53 -7.36 -4.46 -5.12
C TYR A 53 -5.92 -4.86 -4.74
N SER A 54 -5.16 -3.97 -4.09
CA SER A 54 -3.75 -4.20 -3.78
C SER A 54 -3.51 -5.39 -2.85
N ASP A 55 -4.40 -5.64 -1.90
CA ASP A 55 -4.39 -6.78 -1.00
C ASP A 55 -4.65 -8.11 -1.74
N ARG A 56 -5.62 -8.14 -2.65
CA ARG A 56 -5.85 -9.30 -3.54
C ARG A 56 -4.63 -9.61 -4.38
N LEU A 57 -4.02 -8.57 -4.96
CA LEU A 57 -2.79 -8.75 -5.73
C LEU A 57 -1.65 -9.25 -4.83
N ALA A 58 -1.50 -8.69 -3.64
CA ALA A 58 -0.45 -9.11 -2.70
C ALA A 58 -0.62 -10.56 -2.23
N GLN A 59 -1.85 -11.00 -1.94
CA GLN A 59 -2.14 -12.39 -1.59
C GLN A 59 -1.91 -13.34 -2.79
N ALA A 60 -2.37 -12.96 -3.99
CA ALA A 60 -2.12 -13.75 -5.22
C ALA A 60 -0.62 -13.88 -5.55
N LEU A 61 0.17 -12.87 -5.20
CA LEU A 61 1.62 -12.87 -5.30
C LEU A 61 2.30 -13.48 -4.07
N GLY A 62 1.58 -14.06 -3.11
CA GLY A 62 2.12 -14.66 -1.88
C GLY A 62 2.95 -13.72 -1.02
N LEU A 63 2.68 -12.41 -1.10
CA LEU A 63 3.30 -11.37 -0.27
C LEU A 63 2.58 -11.18 1.06
N ILE A 64 1.31 -11.59 1.12
CA ILE A 64 0.53 -11.71 2.35
C ILE A 64 0.34 -13.21 2.58
N ASP A 65 0.89 -13.70 3.68
CA ASP A 65 0.72 -15.08 4.12
C ASP A 65 -0.55 -15.16 4.98
N SER A 66 -1.66 -15.52 4.33
CA SER A 66 -2.95 -15.73 5.00
C SER A 66 -3.63 -16.96 4.39
N PRO A 67 -4.15 -17.88 5.22
CA PRO A 67 -4.93 -19.02 4.74
C PRO A 67 -6.39 -18.64 4.41
N PHE A 68 -6.81 -17.41 4.70
CA PHE A 68 -8.20 -16.97 4.55
C PHE A 68 -8.45 -16.21 3.24
N SER A 69 -9.72 -15.97 2.93
CA SER A 69 -10.08 -15.07 1.82
C SER A 69 -9.76 -13.62 2.19
N VAL A 70 -9.53 -12.77 1.17
CA VAL A 70 -9.29 -11.34 1.38
C VAL A 70 -10.46 -10.67 2.11
N GLU A 71 -11.69 -11.10 1.85
CA GLU A 71 -12.89 -10.63 2.54
C GLU A 71 -12.83 -10.95 4.04
N THR A 72 -12.51 -12.20 4.38
CA THR A 72 -12.35 -12.64 5.78
C THR A 72 -11.26 -11.86 6.48
N ASP A 73 -10.11 -11.64 5.82
CA ASP A 73 -9.02 -10.85 6.40
C ASP A 73 -9.45 -9.40 6.62
N ARG A 74 -10.13 -8.76 5.66
CA ARG A 74 -10.62 -7.39 5.81
C ARG A 74 -11.58 -7.22 6.99
N GLU A 75 -12.48 -8.18 7.19
CA GLU A 75 -13.38 -8.19 8.34
C GLU A 75 -12.62 -8.41 9.66
N SER A 76 -11.65 -9.34 9.67
CA SER A 76 -10.90 -9.70 10.88
C SER A 76 -9.93 -8.60 11.33
N PHE A 77 -9.42 -7.81 10.40
CA PHE A 77 -8.46 -6.72 10.65
C PHE A 77 -9.09 -5.33 10.57
N GLU A 78 -10.41 -5.22 10.63
CA GLU A 78 -11.08 -3.93 10.68
C GLU A 78 -10.84 -3.25 12.06
N ILE A 79 -10.37 -2.01 12.05
CA ILE A 79 -10.12 -1.17 13.24
C ILE A 79 -10.98 0.10 13.26
N GLY A 80 -11.89 0.30 12.32
CA GLY A 80 -12.67 1.53 12.17
C GLY A 80 -13.54 1.85 13.37
N GLU A 81 -13.97 0.85 14.16
CA GLU A 81 -14.63 1.06 15.44
C GLU A 81 -13.68 1.67 16.47
N VAL A 82 -12.52 1.05 16.66
CA VAL A 82 -11.45 1.57 17.53
C VAL A 82 -11.05 2.99 17.11
N VAL A 83 -10.93 3.24 15.80
CA VAL A 83 -10.61 4.57 15.26
C VAL A 83 -11.71 5.57 15.59
N ARG A 84 -12.99 5.24 15.38
CA ARG A 84 -14.12 6.14 15.67
C ARG A 84 -14.16 6.55 17.14
N GLU A 85 -13.85 5.64 18.05
CA GLU A 85 -13.83 5.92 19.49
C GLU A 85 -12.58 6.67 19.97
N ALA A 86 -11.47 6.57 19.23
CA ALA A 86 -10.17 7.10 19.64
C ALA A 86 -9.72 8.33 18.85
N ILE A 87 -10.44 8.78 17.83
CA ILE A 87 -9.97 9.77 16.85
C ILE A 87 -9.45 11.08 17.46
N ASP A 88 -10.08 11.54 18.55
CA ASP A 88 -9.72 12.76 19.28
C ASP A 88 -8.88 12.49 20.56
N ASP A 89 -8.50 11.23 20.80
CA ASP A 89 -7.72 10.83 21.97
C ASP A 89 -6.23 11.20 21.77
N PRO A 90 -5.57 11.91 22.71
CA PRO A 90 -4.13 12.19 22.64
C PRO A 90 -3.26 10.92 22.54
N GLY A 91 -3.79 9.78 23.01
CA GLY A 91 -3.23 8.44 22.91
C GLY A 91 -3.69 7.65 21.68
N PHE A 92 -4.35 8.26 20.69
CA PHE A 92 -4.88 7.61 19.47
C PHE A 92 -3.93 6.57 18.88
N SER A 93 -2.67 6.95 18.68
CA SER A 93 -1.65 6.06 18.12
C SER A 93 -1.46 4.77 18.92
N ARG A 94 -1.53 4.84 20.26
CA ARG A 94 -1.42 3.63 21.09
C ARG A 94 -2.67 2.77 20.93
N ARG A 95 -3.85 3.40 21.04
CA ARG A 95 -5.16 2.73 21.02
C ARG A 95 -5.41 1.95 19.73
N ILE A 96 -5.08 2.50 18.55
CA ILE A 96 -5.29 1.78 17.27
C ILE A 96 -4.30 0.62 17.04
N ARG A 97 -3.37 0.38 17.97
CA ARG A 97 -2.37 -0.71 17.93
C ARG A 97 -2.54 -1.69 19.08
N GLU A 98 -3.55 -1.50 19.92
CA GLU A 98 -3.92 -2.42 20.99
C GLU A 98 -4.80 -3.52 20.37
N GLY A 99 -4.19 -4.63 19.94
CA GLY A 99 -4.84 -5.74 19.25
C GLY A 99 -3.84 -6.78 18.77
#